data_AF-A0A2N2JJN9-F1
#
_entry.id   AF-A0A2N2JJN9-F1
#
_cell.length_a   1.000
_cell.length_b   1.000
_cell.length_c   1.000
_cell.angle_alpha   90.00
_cell.angle_beta   90.00
_cell.angle_gamma   90.00
#
_symmetry.space_group_name_H-M   'P 1'
#
loop_
_entity.id
_entity.type
_entity.pdbx_description
1 polymer ?
#
loop_
_entity_poly.entity_id
_entity_poly.type
_entity_poly.pdbx_seq_one_letter_code
_entity_poly.pdbx_strand_id
1 'polypeptide(L)'
;MGGRRRHAGARRGAALAALAIGVALTALLGACGGTLPANGGEIDPAELDVDADADADTDAGVPVEADTDAAETPSDADASAGETDGRGDVDGTTVDAVAADTAVAADTAVAADTAVAADTAVAADAAVAADTADTPDASCGDGCGAGGMLRGVNVAGAEFGEQHVPGVHGTDYLWPSPDNGYSFGYFVAKGMNVYRLPFLWERLQPTLRQPFDGAELARLTATVADYRAAGVTVILDPHNYARYRGQVINESAVTSADLADLWTRLATLYANDPQIIFGLMNEPHDMDSGHWLAAANAAIAAIRAAGADNLVLVPGNHWTGAHSWSASYIPENQRNGVVMQGVVDPADHFAFEVHQYLDATYAGVDPACQSTTIGATVMAPFTAWLRAHGYKAFLGEFGAGADSVCLAALLNIVAHVEDNADVYLGWTYWAAGPWWAGYFTSLEPDAGGDKPQMNALEPWLP
;
A
#
# COMPACT_ATOMS: atom_id res chain seq x y z
N MET A 1 50.25 -47.58 -38.91
CA MET A 1 50.80 -47.17 -37.60
C MET A 1 50.17 -45.83 -37.26
N GLY A 2 49.19 -45.65 -36.38
CA GLY A 2 48.75 -46.43 -35.23
C GLY A 2 49.08 -45.70 -33.93
N GLY A 3 48.21 -44.80 -33.47
CA GLY A 3 48.34 -44.11 -32.18
C GLY A 3 47.01 -43.48 -31.75
N ARG A 4 46.32 -44.13 -30.82
CA ARG A 4 44.97 -43.80 -30.29
C ARG A 4 45.05 -43.14 -28.91
N ARG A 5 44.13 -42.18 -28.70
CA ARG A 5 43.26 -41.88 -27.51
C ARG A 5 43.88 -41.66 -26.13
N ARG A 6 43.40 -40.59 -25.45
CA ARG A 6 42.59 -40.65 -24.20
C ARG A 6 41.69 -39.41 -24.05
N HIS A 7 40.53 -39.63 -23.46
CA HIS A 7 39.38 -38.73 -23.24
C HIS A 7 39.27 -38.33 -21.74
N ALA A 8 38.32 -37.41 -21.48
CA ALA A 8 37.75 -36.94 -20.20
C ALA A 8 38.50 -35.78 -19.53
N GLY A 9 37.87 -34.70 -19.05
CA GLY A 9 36.47 -34.35 -18.86
C GLY A 9 36.44 -33.33 -17.70
N ALA A 10 35.99 -32.09 -17.95
CA ALA A 10 35.88 -31.06 -16.91
C ALA A 10 34.40 -30.70 -16.73
N ARG A 11 33.82 -31.20 -15.62
CA ARG A 11 32.48 -30.85 -15.16
C ARG A 11 32.53 -29.49 -14.47
N ARG A 12 31.61 -28.61 -14.86
CA ARG A 12 31.22 -27.40 -14.11
C ARG A 12 30.50 -27.83 -12.83
N GLY A 13 30.96 -27.34 -11.68
CA GLY A 13 30.22 -27.43 -10.42
C GLY A 13 29.25 -26.26 -10.34
N ALA A 14 27.96 -26.57 -10.26
CA ALA A 14 26.92 -25.62 -9.88
C ALA A 14 26.90 -25.52 -8.35
N ALA A 15 26.99 -24.30 -7.82
CA ALA A 15 26.71 -24.01 -6.42
C ALA A 15 25.22 -23.68 -6.30
N LEU A 16 24.48 -24.51 -5.56
CA LEU A 16 23.13 -24.22 -5.08
C LEU A 16 23.22 -23.16 -3.99
N ALA A 17 22.53 -22.03 -4.16
CA ALA A 17 22.16 -21.13 -3.08
C ALA A 17 20.66 -21.33 -2.84
N ALA A 18 20.30 -21.93 -1.70
CA ALA A 18 18.93 -22.00 -1.23
C ALA A 18 18.65 -20.73 -0.42
N LEU A 19 17.67 -19.94 -0.85
CA LEU A 19 17.16 -18.77 -0.14
C LEU A 19 16.16 -19.26 0.91
N ALA A 20 16.47 -19.08 2.19
CA ALA A 20 15.57 -19.35 3.29
C ALA A 20 15.02 -18.02 3.80
N ILE A 21 13.71 -17.83 3.67
CA ILE A 21 12.96 -16.73 4.29
C ILE A 21 12.88 -17.03 5.79
N GLY A 22 13.50 -16.16 6.59
CA GLY A 22 13.53 -16.30 8.04
C GLY A 22 12.28 -15.70 8.68
N VAL A 23 11.33 -16.55 9.07
CA VAL A 23 10.30 -16.22 10.07
C VAL A 23 10.87 -16.59 11.44
N ALA A 24 11.11 -15.59 12.29
CA ALA A 24 11.55 -15.81 13.66
C ALA A 24 10.32 -15.99 14.57
N LEU A 25 9.96 -17.25 14.85
CA LEU A 25 9.13 -17.59 16.01
C LEU A 25 9.69 -18.85 16.67
N THR A 26 10.45 -18.67 17.76
CA THR A 26 10.90 -19.80 18.58
C THR A 26 10.32 -19.67 19.98
N ALA A 27 9.31 -20.50 20.25
CA ALA A 27 8.81 -20.79 21.58
C ALA A 27 9.82 -21.66 22.36
N LEU A 28 9.96 -21.36 23.66
CA LEU A 28 10.62 -22.22 24.64
C LEU A 28 9.82 -23.53 24.80
N LEU A 29 10.47 -24.68 24.61
CA LEU A 29 10.06 -25.94 25.26
C LEU A 29 11.31 -26.74 25.63
N GLY A 30 11.60 -26.73 26.94
CA GLY A 30 12.62 -27.55 27.58
C GLY A 30 12.09 -28.95 27.86
N ALA A 31 12.94 -29.93 27.58
CA ALA A 31 12.70 -31.36 27.74
C ALA A 31 12.62 -31.79 29.22
N CYS A 32 11.70 -32.71 29.52
CA CYS A 32 11.86 -33.73 30.56
C CYS A 32 11.21 -35.03 30.06
N GLY A 33 12.01 -36.10 30.02
CA GLY A 33 11.60 -37.43 29.58
C GLY A 33 10.89 -38.25 30.66
N GLY A 34 10.12 -39.24 30.22
CA GLY A 34 9.51 -40.27 31.06
C GLY A 34 8.61 -41.20 30.24
N THR A 35 8.88 -42.50 30.29
CA THR A 35 8.30 -43.59 29.49
C THR A 35 6.92 -44.09 29.98
N LEU A 36 5.97 -44.29 29.04
CA LEU A 36 4.90 -45.33 28.82
C LEU A 36 4.15 -45.99 30.03
N PRO A 37 2.87 -46.48 29.90
CA PRO A 37 2.27 -47.08 28.70
C PRO A 37 0.77 -46.80 28.40
N ALA A 38 0.31 -47.40 27.29
CA ALA A 38 -1.03 -47.39 26.72
C ALA A 38 -2.11 -48.15 27.54
N ASN A 39 -3.35 -47.65 27.47
CA ASN A 39 -4.67 -48.32 27.43
C ASN A 39 -5.70 -47.17 27.37
N GLY A 40 -6.56 -47.02 26.36
CA GLY A 40 -7.68 -47.90 26.04
C GLY A 40 -8.95 -47.38 26.73
N GLY A 41 -9.79 -46.59 26.05
CA GLY A 41 -11.09 -46.14 26.56
C GLY A 41 -11.79 -45.10 25.67
N GLU A 42 -13.03 -45.41 25.30
CA GLU A 42 -13.95 -44.69 24.40
C GLU A 42 -14.21 -43.21 24.72
N ILE A 43 -14.55 -42.46 23.65
CA ILE A 43 -15.20 -41.14 23.68
C ILE A 43 -16.70 -41.37 23.41
N ASP A 44 -17.57 -40.80 24.24
CA ASP A 44 -18.91 -40.36 23.84
C ASP A 44 -19.26 -39.06 24.62
N PRO A 45 -19.86 -38.01 23.99
CA PRO A 45 -19.93 -36.67 24.54
C PRO A 45 -21.31 -36.35 25.13
N ALA A 46 -21.33 -35.66 26.27
CA ALA A 46 -22.49 -34.85 26.67
C ALA A 46 -22.07 -33.87 27.78
N GLU A 47 -22.38 -32.60 27.52
CA GLU A 47 -22.75 -31.50 28.42
C GLU A 47 -22.12 -31.39 29.81
N LEU A 48 -21.67 -30.18 30.16
CA LEU A 48 -22.06 -29.51 31.41
C LEU A 48 -21.57 -28.05 31.40
N ASP A 49 -22.50 -27.14 31.11
CA ASP A 49 -22.58 -25.83 31.74
C ASP A 49 -22.79 -26.01 33.25
N VAL A 50 -22.08 -25.24 34.08
CA VAL A 50 -22.65 -24.54 35.25
C VAL A 50 -21.64 -23.55 35.86
N ASP A 51 -22.10 -22.31 35.97
CA ASP A 51 -21.66 -21.30 36.94
C ASP A 51 -21.76 -21.80 38.39
N ALA A 52 -20.86 -21.30 39.26
CA ALA A 52 -21.22 -20.89 40.63
C ALA A 52 -20.05 -20.16 41.34
N ASP A 53 -20.34 -18.92 41.72
CA ASP A 53 -19.72 -18.16 42.82
C ASP A 53 -19.79 -18.89 44.17
N ALA A 54 -18.83 -18.59 45.07
CA ALA A 54 -19.07 -18.15 46.46
C ALA A 54 -17.77 -18.05 47.30
N ASP A 55 -17.38 -16.81 47.63
CA ASP A 55 -17.10 -16.21 48.95
C ASP A 55 -16.35 -16.93 50.09
N ALA A 56 -15.32 -16.25 50.64
CA ALA A 56 -15.27 -15.64 51.99
C ALA A 56 -13.81 -15.27 52.38
N ASP A 57 -13.44 -13.99 52.52
CA ASP A 57 -13.44 -13.13 53.73
C ASP A 57 -12.15 -13.31 54.59
N THR A 58 -11.32 -12.32 54.97
CA THR A 58 -11.55 -11.09 55.79
C THR A 58 -10.37 -10.10 55.63
N ASP A 59 -10.59 -8.82 55.29
CA ASP A 59 -10.73 -7.58 56.11
C ASP A 59 -9.50 -7.09 56.94
N ALA A 60 -9.06 -5.85 56.67
CA ALA A 60 -8.88 -4.78 57.67
C ALA A 60 -8.47 -3.43 57.04
N GLY A 61 -9.43 -2.48 56.98
CA GLY A 61 -9.27 -1.15 57.60
C GLY A 61 -8.64 0.04 56.83
N VAL A 62 -9.52 0.85 56.22
CA VAL A 62 -9.41 2.27 55.81
C VAL A 62 -9.64 3.15 57.08
N PRO A 63 -9.16 4.42 57.26
CA PRO A 63 -9.72 5.56 56.54
C PRO A 63 -8.87 6.80 56.17
N VAL A 64 -9.45 7.45 55.17
CA VAL A 64 -9.42 8.82 54.64
C VAL A 64 -9.32 9.92 55.71
N GLU A 65 -8.80 11.09 55.33
CA GLU A 65 -9.45 12.42 55.42
C GLU A 65 -8.52 13.48 54.78
N ALA A 66 -9.12 14.46 54.11
CA ALA A 66 -8.50 15.63 53.48
C ALA A 66 -8.62 16.84 54.41
N ASP A 67 -7.71 17.83 54.35
CA ASP A 67 -8.08 19.25 54.42
C ASP A 67 -6.93 20.20 54.00
N THR A 68 -7.30 21.46 53.92
CA THR A 68 -6.90 22.60 53.08
C THR A 68 -5.88 23.57 53.70
N ASP A 69 -5.70 24.71 53.01
CA ASP A 69 -5.05 25.99 53.39
C ASP A 69 -3.53 26.12 53.17
N ALA A 70 -2.95 27.27 52.84
CA ALA A 70 -3.36 28.55 52.25
C ALA A 70 -2.05 29.33 51.98
N ALA A 71 -2.15 30.43 51.24
CA ALA A 71 -1.08 31.29 50.73
C ALA A 71 -0.05 31.83 51.75
N GLU A 72 1.15 32.18 51.27
CA GLU A 72 1.78 33.50 51.45
C GLU A 72 3.04 33.70 50.59
N THR A 73 3.19 34.91 50.04
CA THR A 73 4.43 35.56 49.54
C THR A 73 4.60 36.85 50.40
N PRO A 74 5.61 37.76 50.29
CA PRO A 74 6.78 37.88 49.39
C PRO A 74 8.07 38.44 50.12
N SER A 75 8.97 39.12 49.38
CA SER A 75 10.07 40.05 49.79
C SER A 75 11.46 39.43 50.09
N ASP A 76 12.63 40.03 49.82
CA ASP A 76 13.04 41.25 49.10
C ASP A 76 14.55 41.19 48.72
N ALA A 77 14.90 42.03 47.73
CA ALA A 77 16.17 42.71 47.36
C ALA A 77 17.46 42.65 48.24
N ASP A 78 18.65 42.61 47.58
CA ASP A 78 19.82 43.54 47.74
C ASP A 78 20.91 43.20 46.68
N ALA A 79 21.28 44.01 45.67
CA ALA A 79 22.14 45.21 45.56
C ALA A 79 23.67 45.03 45.72
N SER A 80 24.43 45.60 44.75
CA SER A 80 25.83 46.14 44.80
C SER A 80 26.49 46.02 43.40
N ALA A 81 26.60 47.08 42.58
CA ALA A 81 27.70 48.08 42.50
C ALA A 81 29.11 47.46 42.28
N GLY A 82 30.02 47.91 41.41
CA GLY A 82 30.15 49.02 40.45
C GLY A 82 31.66 49.19 40.09
N GLU A 83 31.97 49.60 38.84
CA GLU A 83 33.21 50.28 38.33
C GLU A 83 34.60 49.61 38.50
N THR A 84 35.67 49.76 37.68
CA THR A 84 36.16 50.59 36.53
C THR A 84 37.24 49.73 35.79
N ASP A 85 37.64 49.90 34.53
CA ASP A 85 38.58 50.92 34.00
C ASP A 85 38.98 50.55 32.54
N GLY A 86 39.43 51.50 31.71
CA GLY A 86 40.30 51.19 30.55
C GLY A 86 39.97 51.75 29.15
N ARG A 87 39.98 53.07 29.00
CA ARG A 87 40.34 53.91 27.81
C ARG A 87 40.72 53.26 26.46
N GLY A 88 40.14 53.82 25.39
CA GLY A 88 40.69 53.88 24.03
C GLY A 88 39.86 54.82 23.13
N ASP A 89 40.41 55.99 22.84
CA ASP A 89 39.79 57.18 22.23
C ASP A 89 39.81 57.15 20.68
N VAL A 90 39.19 58.18 20.09
CA VAL A 90 39.38 58.82 18.76
C VAL A 90 38.20 58.78 17.77
N ASP A 91 37.45 59.90 17.80
CA ASP A 91 36.96 60.77 16.69
C ASP A 91 35.86 60.21 15.74
N GLY A 92 34.74 60.85 15.42
CA GLY A 92 34.23 62.22 15.56
C GLY A 92 33.06 62.40 14.55
N THR A 93 32.25 63.46 14.70
CA THR A 93 31.09 63.93 13.86
C THR A 93 29.70 63.37 14.25
N THR A 94 28.94 64.03 15.15
CA THR A 94 28.01 65.18 15.02
C THR A 94 26.57 64.85 14.60
N VAL A 95 25.65 64.92 15.60
CA VAL A 95 24.27 65.49 15.68
C VAL A 95 23.36 65.41 14.44
N ASP A 96 22.12 64.90 14.53
CA ASP A 96 20.98 65.58 15.18
C ASP A 96 19.93 64.64 15.83
N ALA A 97 19.33 65.13 16.91
CA ALA A 97 18.12 64.67 17.59
C ALA A 97 16.86 64.95 16.71
N VAL A 98 15.66 64.41 16.90
CA VAL A 98 14.76 64.51 18.06
C VAL A 98 13.67 63.42 17.96
N ALA A 99 13.26 62.90 19.12
CA ALA A 99 12.23 61.88 19.32
C ALA A 99 10.78 62.38 19.15
N ALA A 100 9.90 61.38 19.08
CA ALA A 100 8.44 61.38 18.93
C ALA A 100 7.65 62.21 19.96
N ASP A 101 6.39 62.56 19.63
CA ASP A 101 5.18 61.88 20.16
C ASP A 101 3.88 62.48 19.57
N THR A 102 2.81 61.69 19.68
CA THR A 102 1.36 61.96 19.69
C THR A 102 0.49 61.52 18.49
N ALA A 103 -0.50 60.69 18.86
CA ALA A 103 -1.49 59.99 18.06
C ALA A 103 -2.84 60.72 17.97
N VAL A 104 -3.84 60.03 17.39
CA VAL A 104 -5.30 60.34 17.21
C VAL A 104 -5.59 60.93 15.81
N ALA A 105 -6.50 60.42 14.96
CA ALA A 105 -7.77 59.71 15.17
C ALA A 105 -8.08 58.67 14.06
N ALA A 106 -8.92 57.70 14.39
CA ALA A 106 -9.67 56.87 13.44
C ALA A 106 -10.90 57.66 12.93
N ASP A 107 -11.21 57.54 11.65
CA ASP A 107 -12.43 58.10 11.06
C ASP A 107 -13.42 56.98 10.70
N THR A 108 -14.65 57.20 11.12
CA THR A 108 -15.76 56.26 11.20
C THR A 108 -16.55 56.15 9.90
N ALA A 109 -16.92 54.92 9.52
CA ALA A 109 -17.89 54.65 8.45
C ALA A 109 -19.33 54.86 8.93
N VAL A 110 -20.13 55.55 8.11
CA VAL A 110 -21.60 55.70 8.17
C VAL A 110 -22.05 55.52 6.70
N ALA A 111 -23.05 54.73 6.31
CA ALA A 111 -24.37 54.52 6.87
C ALA A 111 -24.92 53.11 6.56
N ALA A 112 -25.84 52.65 7.41
CA ALA A 112 -26.80 51.59 7.10
C ALA A 112 -28.04 52.22 6.44
N ASP A 113 -28.67 51.50 5.51
CA ASP A 113 -30.03 51.79 5.06
C ASP A 113 -30.96 50.58 5.34
N THR A 114 -32.12 50.94 5.86
CA THR A 114 -33.30 50.14 6.23
C THR A 114 -34.11 49.75 4.96
N ALA A 115 -35.10 48.87 4.86
CA ALA A 115 -36.00 48.16 5.77
C ALA A 115 -36.62 46.95 5.02
N VAL A 116 -37.28 46.08 5.79
CA VAL A 116 -38.11 44.92 5.40
C VAL A 116 -39.39 45.35 4.66
N ALA A 117 -39.82 44.55 3.68
CA ALA A 117 -41.23 44.45 3.28
C ALA A 117 -41.65 42.97 3.22
N ALA A 118 -42.76 42.65 3.89
CA ALA A 118 -43.37 41.32 3.90
C ALA A 118 -44.56 41.24 2.94
N ASP A 119 -44.59 40.12 2.22
CA ASP A 119 -45.69 39.24 1.80
C ASP A 119 -46.99 39.79 1.18
N THR A 120 -47.34 39.23 0.00
CA THR A 120 -48.73 39.11 -0.46
C THR A 120 -48.95 37.77 -1.19
N ALA A 121 -49.63 36.88 -0.46
CA ALA A 121 -50.77 36.04 -0.84
C ALA A 121 -50.64 34.95 -1.93
N VAL A 122 -50.68 33.72 -1.40
CA VAL A 122 -51.23 32.45 -1.89
C VAL A 122 -52.38 32.57 -2.91
N ALA A 123 -52.25 31.84 -4.02
CA ALA A 123 -53.37 31.20 -4.70
C ALA A 123 -53.06 29.69 -4.84
N ALA A 124 -53.98 28.86 -4.35
CA ALA A 124 -53.91 27.41 -4.45
C ALA A 124 -54.29 26.95 -5.86
N ASP A 125 -53.56 25.98 -6.39
CA ASP A 125 -54.15 25.01 -7.31
C ASP A 125 -53.72 23.60 -6.93
N ALA A 126 -54.72 22.74 -6.86
CA ALA A 126 -54.61 21.36 -6.45
C ALA A 126 -54.74 20.49 -7.70
N ALA A 127 -53.67 19.78 -8.05
CA ALA A 127 -53.79 18.56 -8.85
C ALA A 127 -52.64 17.62 -8.49
N VAL A 128 -52.93 16.70 -7.59
CA VAL A 128 -52.14 15.49 -7.38
C VAL A 128 -52.29 14.63 -8.63
N ALA A 129 -51.25 14.55 -9.44
CA ALA A 129 -51.06 13.53 -10.46
C ALA A 129 -49.64 12.99 -10.31
N ALA A 130 -49.51 11.67 -10.42
CA ALA A 130 -48.38 10.85 -10.00
C ALA A 130 -46.99 11.43 -10.33
N ASP A 131 -46.16 11.51 -9.28
CA ASP A 131 -44.72 11.70 -9.38
C ASP A 131 -44.08 10.41 -9.91
N THR A 132 -43.96 10.30 -11.23
CA THR A 132 -42.91 9.47 -11.83
C THR A 132 -41.65 10.33 -11.82
N ALA A 133 -40.93 10.30 -10.71
CA ALA A 133 -39.57 10.82 -10.63
C ALA A 133 -38.71 10.02 -11.62
N ASP A 134 -38.52 10.60 -12.80
CA ASP A 134 -37.29 10.45 -13.57
C ASP A 134 -36.16 10.91 -12.65
N THR A 135 -35.63 9.98 -11.86
CA THR A 135 -34.23 10.09 -11.45
C THR A 135 -33.43 10.02 -12.74
N PRO A 136 -32.55 10.98 -13.04
CA PRO A 136 -31.52 10.73 -14.03
C PRO A 136 -30.74 9.53 -13.50
N ASP A 137 -30.94 8.39 -14.13
CA ASP A 137 -29.97 7.31 -14.12
C ASP A 137 -28.63 8.00 -14.39
N ALA A 138 -27.74 7.99 -13.40
CA ALA A 138 -26.33 8.23 -13.63
C ALA A 138 -25.81 7.00 -14.39
N SER A 139 -26.37 6.78 -15.58
CA SER A 139 -25.77 5.98 -16.62
C SER A 139 -24.42 6.64 -16.85
N CYS A 140 -23.36 5.91 -16.55
CA CYS A 140 -22.00 6.24 -16.90
C CYS A 140 -22.00 6.64 -18.38
N GLY A 141 -22.02 7.95 -18.66
CA GLY A 141 -22.10 8.45 -20.03
C GLY A 141 -20.84 8.05 -20.75
N ASP A 142 -20.94 7.12 -21.71
CA ASP A 142 -19.95 6.79 -22.75
C ASP A 142 -18.45 6.85 -22.34
N GLY A 143 -18.14 6.49 -21.10
CA GLY A 143 -16.79 6.50 -20.52
C GLY A 143 -16.36 5.17 -19.89
N CYS A 144 -17.28 4.21 -19.72
CA CYS A 144 -16.96 2.84 -19.28
C CYS A 144 -16.70 1.90 -20.48
N GLY A 145 -16.17 2.41 -21.58
CA GLY A 145 -15.99 1.65 -22.82
C GLY A 145 -14.98 2.28 -23.77
N ALA A 146 -13.69 2.18 -23.43
CA ALA A 146 -12.61 2.31 -24.40
C ALA A 146 -11.34 1.50 -24.05
N GLY A 147 -11.20 1.01 -22.80
CA GLY A 147 -10.22 0.00 -22.42
C GLY A 147 -10.94 -1.16 -21.76
N GLY A 148 -10.83 -2.37 -22.30
CA GLY A 148 -11.31 -3.58 -21.61
C GLY A 148 -10.56 -3.80 -20.28
N MET A 149 -11.04 -4.74 -19.47
CA MET A 149 -10.39 -5.09 -18.20
C MET A 149 -8.89 -5.34 -18.39
N LEU A 150 -8.11 -4.82 -17.44
CA LEU A 150 -6.66 -4.95 -17.42
C LEU A 150 -6.29 -6.34 -16.89
N ARG A 151 -5.59 -7.14 -17.70
CA ARG A 151 -5.24 -8.53 -17.40
C ARG A 151 -3.77 -8.72 -17.65
N GLY A 152 -3.04 -9.15 -16.63
CA GLY A 152 -1.59 -9.14 -16.76
C GLY A 152 -0.83 -9.81 -15.66
N VAL A 153 0.41 -9.36 -15.50
CA VAL A 153 1.39 -10.02 -14.64
C VAL A 153 2.30 -8.99 -13.96
N ASN A 154 2.74 -9.33 -12.76
CA ASN A 154 3.83 -8.65 -12.08
C ASN A 154 5.15 -9.03 -12.72
N VAL A 155 5.99 -8.05 -13.05
CA VAL A 155 7.27 -8.27 -13.72
C VAL A 155 8.40 -7.93 -12.75
N ALA A 156 8.70 -8.92 -11.92
CA ALA A 156 9.65 -8.83 -10.82
C ALA A 156 11.10 -8.90 -11.28
N GLY A 157 11.96 -8.22 -10.53
CA GLY A 157 13.41 -8.26 -10.65
C GLY A 157 14.10 -7.01 -10.12
N ALA A 158 13.51 -5.81 -10.28
CA ALA A 158 14.17 -4.55 -9.91
C ALA A 158 14.10 -4.25 -8.41
N GLU A 159 13.17 -4.91 -7.73
CA GLU A 159 13.00 -4.96 -6.28
C GLU A 159 13.92 -5.97 -5.59
N PHE A 160 14.37 -7.03 -6.28
CA PHE A 160 15.12 -8.15 -5.68
C PHE A 160 16.37 -7.73 -4.90
N GLY A 161 16.81 -8.56 -3.95
CA GLY A 161 18.05 -8.33 -3.21
C GLY A 161 17.97 -7.14 -2.24
N GLU A 162 16.82 -6.96 -1.59
CA GLU A 162 16.53 -5.88 -0.64
C GLU A 162 17.51 -5.79 0.54
N GLN A 163 18.20 -6.88 0.86
CA GLN A 163 19.28 -6.91 1.85
C GLN A 163 20.56 -6.20 1.38
N HIS A 164 20.67 -5.88 0.09
CA HIS A 164 21.79 -5.18 -0.52
C HIS A 164 21.30 -3.89 -1.19
N VAL A 165 21.34 -2.79 -0.42
CA VAL A 165 20.93 -1.46 -0.89
C VAL A 165 22.15 -0.51 -0.85
N PRO A 166 22.57 0.08 -1.99
CA PRO A 166 21.86 0.09 -3.28
C PRO A 166 21.96 -1.22 -4.08
N GLY A 167 22.92 -2.09 -3.74
CA GLY A 167 23.19 -3.33 -4.49
C GLY A 167 23.83 -3.05 -5.85
N VAL A 168 24.07 -4.11 -6.61
CA VAL A 168 24.71 -4.08 -7.94
C VAL A 168 23.74 -4.65 -8.98
N HIS A 169 23.34 -3.81 -9.94
CA HIS A 169 22.53 -4.23 -11.09
C HIS A 169 23.23 -5.37 -11.86
N GLY A 170 22.46 -6.40 -12.22
CA GLY A 170 22.96 -7.63 -12.85
C GLY A 170 23.57 -8.64 -11.86
N THR A 171 23.60 -8.33 -10.56
CA THR A 171 24.01 -9.28 -9.49
C THR A 171 22.94 -9.41 -8.42
N ASP A 172 22.57 -8.31 -7.77
CA ASP A 172 21.60 -8.31 -6.66
C ASP A 172 20.16 -8.18 -7.18
N TYR A 173 19.99 -7.47 -8.29
CA TYR A 173 18.71 -7.19 -8.95
C TYR A 173 18.92 -6.96 -10.45
N LEU A 174 17.83 -6.91 -11.20
CA LEU A 174 17.85 -6.45 -12.59
C LEU A 174 16.56 -5.74 -12.96
N TRP A 175 16.58 -4.96 -14.02
CA TRP A 175 15.35 -4.42 -14.62
C TRP A 175 14.91 -5.37 -15.72
N PRO A 176 13.76 -6.05 -15.59
CA PRO A 176 13.33 -7.01 -16.60
C PRO A 176 13.22 -6.33 -17.97
N SER A 177 13.94 -6.86 -18.95
CA SER A 177 13.98 -6.28 -20.29
C SER A 177 14.12 -7.40 -21.33
N PRO A 178 13.77 -7.13 -22.60
CA PRO A 178 13.92 -8.12 -23.67
C PRO A 178 15.34 -8.72 -23.77
N ASP A 179 16.36 -7.98 -23.32
CA ASP A 179 17.77 -8.37 -23.43
C ASP A 179 18.25 -9.34 -22.34
N ASN A 180 17.53 -9.48 -21.23
CA ASN A 180 18.00 -10.25 -20.06
C ASN A 180 17.19 -11.52 -19.75
N GLY A 181 16.50 -12.04 -20.78
CA GLY A 181 15.77 -13.30 -20.69
C GLY A 181 14.36 -13.16 -20.13
N TYR A 182 13.88 -11.94 -19.88
CA TYR A 182 12.48 -11.71 -19.60
C TYR A 182 11.65 -12.00 -20.85
N SER A 183 10.60 -12.83 -20.73
CA SER A 183 9.73 -13.22 -21.84
C SER A 183 8.67 -12.15 -22.15
N PHE A 184 9.12 -10.91 -22.32
CA PHE A 184 8.28 -9.73 -22.53
C PHE A 184 7.22 -9.91 -23.62
N GLY A 185 7.66 -10.21 -24.84
CA GLY A 185 6.77 -10.34 -26.00
C GLY A 185 5.87 -11.57 -25.93
N TYR A 186 6.23 -12.55 -25.09
CA TYR A 186 5.42 -13.76 -24.91
C TYR A 186 4.12 -13.43 -24.18
N PHE A 187 4.16 -12.66 -23.08
CA PHE A 187 2.94 -12.29 -22.34
C PHE A 187 2.03 -11.36 -23.17
N VAL A 188 2.61 -10.44 -23.95
CA VAL A 188 1.84 -9.64 -24.92
C VAL A 188 1.17 -10.56 -25.96
N ALA A 189 1.90 -11.53 -26.50
CA ALA A 189 1.36 -12.48 -27.48
C ALA A 189 0.27 -13.41 -26.89
N LYS A 190 0.28 -13.62 -25.56
CA LYS A 190 -0.78 -14.31 -24.82
C LYS A 190 -2.02 -13.43 -24.57
N GLY A 191 -1.96 -12.13 -24.87
CA GLY A 191 -3.07 -11.19 -24.70
C GLY A 191 -3.01 -10.36 -23.41
N MET A 192 -1.95 -10.46 -22.62
CA MET A 192 -1.79 -9.59 -21.44
C MET A 192 -1.58 -8.13 -21.87
N ASN A 193 -2.25 -7.20 -21.18
CA ASN A 193 -2.28 -5.78 -21.54
C ASN A 193 -1.83 -4.83 -20.41
N VAL A 194 -1.46 -5.37 -19.24
CA VAL A 194 -0.92 -4.61 -18.11
C VAL A 194 0.26 -5.32 -17.48
N TYR A 195 1.32 -4.59 -17.14
CA TYR A 195 2.44 -5.08 -16.32
C TYR A 195 2.58 -4.23 -15.07
N ARG A 196 2.60 -4.88 -13.92
CA ARG A 196 3.00 -4.25 -12.66
C ARG A 196 4.50 -4.39 -12.51
N LEU A 197 5.20 -3.28 -12.32
CA LEU A 197 6.67 -3.19 -12.33
C LEU A 197 7.17 -2.80 -10.93
N PRO A 198 7.48 -3.78 -10.07
CA PRO A 198 8.12 -3.56 -8.78
C PRO A 198 9.50 -2.92 -8.92
N PHE A 199 9.83 -1.98 -8.04
CA PHE A 199 11.18 -1.42 -7.88
C PHE A 199 11.40 -0.91 -6.46
N LEU A 200 12.67 -0.83 -6.00
CA LEU A 200 12.97 -0.23 -4.69
C LEU A 200 13.10 1.29 -4.73
N TRP A 201 12.38 1.95 -3.83
CA TRP A 201 12.48 3.37 -3.55
C TRP A 201 13.93 3.77 -3.21
N GLU A 202 14.65 3.01 -2.40
CA GLU A 202 16.02 3.31 -2.01
C GLU A 202 17.02 3.27 -3.16
N ARG A 203 16.73 2.51 -4.22
CA ARG A 203 17.56 2.47 -5.44
C ARG A 203 17.24 3.66 -6.33
N LEU A 204 15.95 3.91 -6.58
CA LEU A 204 15.52 5.02 -7.42
C LEU A 204 15.83 6.38 -6.78
N GLN A 205 15.63 6.52 -5.47
CA GLN A 205 15.90 7.74 -4.69
C GLN A 205 16.79 7.42 -3.49
N PRO A 206 18.13 7.39 -3.65
CA PRO A 206 19.06 6.98 -2.59
C PRO A 206 19.08 7.87 -1.34
N THR A 207 18.60 9.10 -1.47
CA THR A 207 18.44 10.06 -0.37
C THR A 207 17.07 10.72 -0.49
N LEU A 208 16.28 10.66 0.58
CA LEU A 208 14.92 11.23 0.62
C LEU A 208 14.92 12.69 0.16
N ARG A 209 13.95 13.03 -0.66
CA ARG A 209 13.75 14.39 -1.22
C ARG A 209 14.89 14.93 -2.07
N GLN A 210 15.81 14.09 -2.49
CA GLN A 210 16.85 14.42 -3.47
C GLN A 210 16.46 13.88 -4.86
N PRO A 211 17.14 14.34 -5.93
CA PRO A 211 16.96 13.76 -7.26
C PRO A 211 17.11 12.25 -7.27
N PHE A 212 16.46 11.61 -8.23
CA PHE A 212 16.65 10.19 -8.48
C PHE A 212 18.10 9.88 -8.87
N ASP A 213 18.53 8.67 -8.56
CA ASP A 213 19.76 8.13 -9.11
C ASP A 213 19.64 8.10 -10.64
N GLY A 214 20.62 8.69 -11.33
CA GLY A 214 20.54 8.86 -12.78
C GLY A 214 20.60 7.53 -13.54
N ALA A 215 21.32 6.53 -13.02
CA ALA A 215 21.41 5.22 -13.65
C ALA A 215 20.11 4.44 -13.45
N GLU A 216 19.56 4.45 -12.24
CA GLU A 216 18.29 3.75 -11.95
C GLU A 216 17.10 4.42 -12.64
N LEU A 217 17.07 5.75 -12.72
CA LEU A 217 16.06 6.45 -13.52
C LEU A 217 16.16 6.09 -15.01
N ALA A 218 17.37 5.97 -15.56
CA ALA A 218 17.55 5.57 -16.96
C ALA A 218 17.05 4.14 -17.22
N ARG A 219 17.23 3.22 -16.26
CA ARG A 219 16.71 1.85 -16.37
C ARG A 219 15.19 1.78 -16.23
N LEU A 220 14.63 2.49 -15.26
CA LEU A 220 13.17 2.61 -15.11
C LEU A 220 12.53 3.13 -16.39
N THR A 221 13.00 4.27 -16.89
CA THR A 221 12.43 4.92 -18.07
C THR A 221 12.60 4.09 -19.34
N ALA A 222 13.73 3.40 -19.52
CA ALA A 222 13.93 2.47 -20.64
C ALA A 222 12.95 1.29 -20.57
N THR A 223 12.81 0.66 -19.39
CA THR A 223 11.90 -0.48 -19.18
C THR A 223 10.45 -0.09 -19.43
N VAL A 224 10.02 1.05 -18.88
CA VAL A 224 8.67 1.59 -19.10
C VAL A 224 8.44 1.90 -20.57
N ALA A 225 9.42 2.49 -21.27
CA ALA A 225 9.31 2.77 -22.69
C ALA A 225 9.15 1.49 -23.53
N ASP A 226 9.91 0.44 -23.23
CA ASP A 226 9.80 -0.86 -23.89
C ASP A 226 8.39 -1.46 -23.73
N TYR A 227 7.85 -1.41 -22.51
CA TYR A 227 6.51 -1.96 -22.23
C TYR A 227 5.42 -1.20 -22.97
N ARG A 228 5.49 0.12 -22.93
CA ARG A 228 4.54 0.98 -23.63
C ARG A 228 4.61 0.82 -25.14
N ALA A 229 5.81 0.63 -25.70
CA ALA A 229 5.99 0.40 -27.13
C ALA A 229 5.33 -0.90 -27.62
N ALA A 230 5.11 -1.88 -26.75
CA ALA A 230 4.32 -3.07 -27.07
C ALA A 230 2.82 -2.94 -26.75
N GLY A 231 2.34 -1.74 -26.40
CA GLY A 231 0.94 -1.49 -26.09
C GLY A 231 0.52 -1.91 -24.69
N VAL A 232 1.46 -2.16 -23.79
CA VAL A 232 1.17 -2.55 -22.40
C VAL A 232 1.00 -1.30 -21.53
N THR A 233 0.01 -1.35 -20.63
CA THR A 233 -0.13 -0.40 -19.53
C THR A 233 0.82 -0.78 -18.40
N VAL A 234 1.53 0.18 -17.82
CA VAL A 234 2.52 -0.07 -16.75
C VAL A 234 2.02 0.48 -15.43
N ILE A 235 1.94 -0.39 -14.41
CA ILE A 235 1.75 0.02 -13.01
C ILE A 235 3.14 0.19 -12.41
N LEU A 236 3.47 1.42 -12.02
CA LEU A 236 4.69 1.71 -11.26
C LEU A 236 4.46 1.34 -9.79
N ASP A 237 5.27 0.43 -9.26
CA ASP A 237 5.13 -0.09 -7.91
C ASP A 237 6.43 0.13 -7.09
N PRO A 238 6.49 1.15 -6.21
CA PRO A 238 7.48 1.21 -5.15
C PRO A 238 7.25 0.04 -4.18
N HIS A 239 8.09 -0.98 -4.30
CA HIS A 239 7.90 -2.27 -3.65
C HIS A 239 8.49 -2.29 -2.23
N ASN A 240 7.92 -1.44 -1.37
CA ASN A 240 8.64 -0.93 -0.20
C ASN A 240 7.92 -1.10 1.14
N TYR A 241 6.73 -1.71 1.18
CA TYR A 241 6.05 -2.06 2.43
C TYR A 241 5.81 -0.86 3.36
N ALA A 242 5.53 0.31 2.79
CA ALA A 242 5.45 1.60 3.50
C ALA A 242 6.69 1.93 4.35
N ARG A 243 7.87 1.50 3.89
CA ARG A 243 9.15 1.69 4.56
C ARG A 243 10.21 2.24 3.62
N TYR A 244 11.14 2.99 4.18
CA TYR A 244 12.37 3.39 3.49
C TYR A 244 13.57 3.08 4.39
N ARG A 245 14.48 2.22 3.94
CA ARG A 245 15.60 1.67 4.74
C ARG A 245 15.12 1.06 6.06
N GLY A 246 14.01 0.34 5.99
CA GLY A 246 13.35 -0.32 7.13
C GLY A 246 12.60 0.64 8.09
N GLN A 247 12.60 1.94 7.82
CA GLN A 247 11.91 2.95 8.64
C GLN A 247 10.48 3.13 8.15
N VAL A 248 9.50 2.89 9.03
CA VAL A 248 8.06 2.96 8.73
C VAL A 248 7.62 4.42 8.57
N ILE A 249 6.89 4.71 7.49
CA ILE A 249 6.39 6.06 7.22
C ILE A 249 5.48 6.52 8.36
N ASN A 250 5.70 7.74 8.84
CA ASN A 250 5.01 8.43 9.94
C ASN A 250 5.13 7.77 11.34
N GLU A 251 5.87 6.67 11.49
CA GLU A 251 6.19 6.10 12.81
C GLU A 251 7.64 6.31 13.21
N SER A 252 8.48 6.71 12.26
CA SER A 252 9.87 7.05 12.54
C SER A 252 10.31 8.29 11.76
N ALA A 253 11.55 8.31 11.24
CA ALA A 253 12.13 9.47 10.58
C ALA A 253 11.60 9.70 9.15
N VAL A 254 10.96 8.71 8.54
CA VAL A 254 10.37 8.81 7.20
C VAL A 254 8.96 9.36 7.35
N THR A 255 8.63 10.37 6.57
CA THR A 255 7.37 11.12 6.69
C THR A 255 6.50 11.01 5.44
N SER A 256 5.23 11.37 5.57
CA SER A 256 4.31 11.54 4.43
C SER A 256 4.89 12.47 3.35
N ALA A 257 5.65 13.48 3.75
CA ALA A 257 6.29 14.42 2.82
C ALA A 257 7.40 13.78 1.99
N ASP A 258 8.05 12.73 2.51
CA ASP A 258 9.07 11.99 1.78
C ASP A 258 8.44 11.12 0.69
N LEU A 259 7.35 10.43 1.00
CA LEU A 259 6.57 9.67 0.00
C LEU A 259 5.95 10.62 -1.04
N ALA A 260 5.44 11.77 -0.61
CA ALA A 260 4.91 12.80 -1.50
C ALA A 260 5.97 13.34 -2.48
N ASP A 261 7.22 13.50 -2.06
CA ASP A 261 8.31 13.92 -2.95
C ASP A 261 8.65 12.85 -4.00
N LEU A 262 8.73 11.57 -3.61
CA LEU A 262 8.89 10.45 -4.56
C LEU A 262 7.81 10.54 -5.65
N TRP A 263 6.55 10.66 -5.23
CA TRP A 263 5.41 10.69 -6.14
C TRP A 263 5.32 11.97 -6.96
N THR A 264 5.72 13.13 -6.43
CA THR A 264 5.84 14.38 -7.22
C THR A 264 6.78 14.16 -8.41
N ARG A 265 7.93 13.52 -8.17
CA ARG A 265 8.94 13.28 -9.22
C ARG A 265 8.48 12.26 -10.24
N LEU A 266 7.91 11.14 -9.82
CA LEU A 266 7.34 10.13 -10.74
C LEU A 266 6.18 10.71 -11.55
N ALA A 267 5.26 11.43 -10.91
CA ALA A 267 4.15 12.08 -11.58
C ALA A 267 4.63 13.12 -12.60
N THR A 268 5.67 13.90 -12.28
CA THR A 268 6.26 14.86 -13.24
C THR A 268 6.79 14.18 -14.51
N LEU A 269 7.30 12.94 -14.40
CA LEU A 269 7.81 12.19 -15.55
C LEU A 269 6.69 11.62 -16.44
N TYR A 270 5.56 11.23 -15.85
CA TYR A 270 4.53 10.41 -16.50
C TYR A 270 3.13 11.03 -16.47
N ALA A 271 3.02 12.33 -16.14
CA ALA A 271 1.75 13.03 -16.03
C ALA A 271 0.90 12.87 -17.28
N ASN A 272 -0.33 12.39 -17.10
CA ASN A 272 -1.34 12.24 -18.14
C ASN A 272 -0.97 11.25 -19.25
N ASP A 273 0.00 10.38 -19.00
CA ASP A 273 0.30 9.25 -19.88
C ASP A 273 -0.74 8.13 -19.65
N PRO A 274 -1.63 7.84 -20.60
CA PRO A 274 -2.72 6.90 -20.39
C PRO A 274 -2.27 5.44 -20.24
N GLN A 275 -1.00 5.14 -20.55
CA GLN A 275 -0.40 3.82 -20.34
C GLN A 275 0.32 3.72 -18.99
N ILE A 276 0.24 4.72 -18.11
CA ILE A 276 0.87 4.70 -16.79
C ILE A 276 -0.18 4.78 -15.69
N ILE A 277 -0.07 3.84 -14.77
CA ILE A 277 -0.83 3.76 -13.52
C ILE A 277 0.17 3.91 -12.35
N PHE A 278 -0.24 4.66 -11.33
CA PHE A 278 0.57 4.90 -10.13
C PHE A 278 0.12 3.98 -8.99
N GLY A 279 0.82 2.86 -8.75
CA GLY A 279 0.60 2.02 -7.57
C GLY A 279 1.37 2.59 -6.38
N LEU A 280 0.67 3.16 -5.39
CA LEU A 280 1.30 4.05 -4.41
C LEU A 280 2.43 3.40 -3.59
N MET A 281 2.28 2.12 -3.27
CA MET A 281 3.18 1.35 -2.42
C MET A 281 2.81 -0.12 -2.46
N ASN A 282 3.78 -1.02 -2.45
CA ASN A 282 3.49 -2.42 -2.19
C ASN A 282 3.19 -2.64 -0.70
N GLU A 283 2.07 -3.30 -0.40
CA GLU A 283 1.75 -3.94 0.88
C GLU A 283 2.18 -3.20 2.18
N PRO A 284 1.64 -2.00 2.48
CA PRO A 284 1.76 -1.44 3.82
C PRO A 284 1.32 -2.45 4.91
N HIS A 285 2.13 -2.63 5.94
CA HIS A 285 1.89 -3.63 6.99
C HIS A 285 2.54 -3.26 8.33
N ASP A 286 2.06 -3.87 9.42
CA ASP A 286 2.60 -3.74 10.78
C ASP A 286 2.86 -2.26 11.17
N MET A 287 1.84 -1.43 10.92
CA MET A 287 1.84 0.00 11.20
C MET A 287 0.44 0.46 11.61
N ASP A 288 0.31 1.68 12.10
CA ASP A 288 -0.97 2.36 12.31
C ASP A 288 -1.62 2.69 10.96
N SER A 289 -2.89 2.34 10.81
CA SER A 289 -3.60 2.52 9.54
C SER A 289 -3.91 3.99 9.25
N GLY A 290 -4.07 4.83 10.28
CA GLY A 290 -4.22 6.27 10.12
C GLY A 290 -2.93 6.94 9.65
N HIS A 291 -1.78 6.45 10.12
CA HIS A 291 -0.47 6.84 9.59
C HIS A 291 -0.30 6.49 8.11
N TRP A 292 -0.72 5.29 7.70
CA TRP A 292 -0.72 4.91 6.28
C TRP A 292 -1.65 5.81 5.46
N LEU A 293 -2.89 6.00 5.91
CA LEU A 293 -3.87 6.85 5.24
C LEU A 293 -3.34 8.28 5.01
N ALA A 294 -2.70 8.87 6.02
CA ALA A 294 -2.10 10.19 5.91
C ALA A 294 -1.01 10.25 4.83
N ALA A 295 -0.17 9.21 4.75
CA ALA A 295 0.87 9.10 3.73
C ALA A 295 0.29 8.92 2.31
N ALA A 296 -0.71 8.04 2.16
CA ALA A 296 -1.40 7.82 0.89
C ALA A 296 -2.06 9.11 0.37
N ASN A 297 -2.79 9.83 1.22
CA ASN A 297 -3.42 11.11 0.86
C ASN A 297 -2.38 12.19 0.50
N ALA A 298 -1.24 12.24 1.20
CA ALA A 298 -0.16 13.16 0.86
C ALA A 298 0.46 12.83 -0.51
N ALA A 299 0.63 11.54 -0.83
CA ALA A 299 1.09 11.10 -2.14
C ALA A 299 0.10 11.47 -3.26
N ILE A 300 -1.20 11.19 -3.07
CA ILE A 300 -2.25 11.55 -4.04
C ILE A 300 -2.27 13.05 -4.27
N ALA A 301 -2.29 13.86 -3.20
CA ALA A 301 -2.28 15.31 -3.31
C ALA A 301 -1.05 15.82 -4.09
N ALA A 302 0.11 15.21 -3.87
CA ALA A 302 1.34 15.56 -4.58
C ALA A 302 1.31 15.16 -6.08
N ILE A 303 0.76 13.99 -6.41
CA ILE A 303 0.52 13.56 -7.79
C ILE A 303 -0.38 14.56 -8.51
N ARG A 304 -1.52 14.94 -7.89
CA ARG A 304 -2.47 15.89 -8.48
C ARG A 304 -1.86 17.30 -8.58
N ALA A 305 -1.07 17.72 -7.59
CA ALA A 305 -0.36 19.00 -7.64
C ALA A 305 0.71 19.06 -8.76
N ALA A 306 1.28 17.92 -9.16
CA ALA A 306 2.15 17.81 -10.32
C ALA A 306 1.39 17.87 -11.66
N GLY A 307 0.06 17.97 -11.64
CA GLY A 307 -0.79 18.05 -12.84
C GLY A 307 -1.06 16.70 -13.50
N ALA A 308 -0.85 15.60 -12.79
CA ALA A 308 -1.07 14.26 -13.30
C ALA A 308 -2.48 13.75 -12.97
N ASP A 309 -3.25 13.41 -14.00
CA ASP A 309 -4.60 12.83 -13.93
C ASP A 309 -4.59 11.30 -14.15
N ASN A 310 -3.44 10.64 -13.95
CA ASN A 310 -3.31 9.19 -14.08
C ASN A 310 -4.17 8.46 -13.02
N LEU A 311 -4.57 7.21 -13.31
CA LEU A 311 -5.16 6.33 -12.31
C LEU A 311 -4.16 6.08 -11.17
N VAL A 312 -4.62 6.23 -9.94
CA VAL A 312 -3.85 5.90 -8.73
C VAL A 312 -4.41 4.63 -8.09
N LEU A 313 -3.55 3.63 -7.88
CA LEU A 313 -3.89 2.43 -7.11
C LEU A 313 -3.44 2.61 -5.67
N VAL A 314 -4.39 2.53 -4.74
CA VAL A 314 -4.21 2.83 -3.32
C VAL A 314 -4.33 1.54 -2.51
N PRO A 315 -3.25 0.99 -1.95
CA PRO A 315 -3.34 -0.16 -1.07
C PRO A 315 -3.89 0.26 0.32
N GLY A 316 -4.39 -0.71 1.08
CA GLY A 316 -4.58 -0.59 2.53
C GLY A 316 -3.35 -1.03 3.32
N ASN A 317 -3.50 -1.05 4.64
CA ASN A 317 -2.56 -1.70 5.57
C ASN A 317 -2.77 -3.23 5.60
N HIS A 318 -2.14 -3.96 6.52
CA HIS A 318 -2.30 -5.41 6.69
C HIS A 318 -2.05 -6.17 5.38
N TRP A 319 -0.95 -5.81 4.69
CA TRP A 319 -0.54 -6.38 3.41
C TRP A 319 -1.57 -6.17 2.30
N THR A 320 -2.45 -5.17 2.45
CA THR A 320 -3.58 -4.88 1.57
C THR A 320 -4.44 -6.09 1.21
N GLY A 321 -4.52 -7.07 2.13
CA GLY A 321 -5.22 -8.33 1.89
C GLY A 321 -6.73 -8.12 1.70
N ALA A 322 -7.30 -8.66 0.62
CA ALA A 322 -8.76 -8.63 0.43
C ALA A 322 -9.49 -9.39 1.56
N HIS A 323 -8.93 -10.53 1.98
CA HIS A 323 -9.43 -11.34 3.09
C HIS A 323 -9.51 -10.60 4.43
N SER A 324 -8.58 -9.68 4.68
CA SER A 324 -8.44 -8.96 5.94
C SER A 324 -9.10 -7.57 5.88
N TRP A 325 -9.52 -7.11 4.70
CA TRP A 325 -9.99 -5.73 4.47
C TRP A 325 -11.01 -5.28 5.50
N SER A 326 -12.00 -6.14 5.79
CA SER A 326 -13.06 -5.87 6.76
C SER A 326 -13.05 -6.81 7.97
N ALA A 327 -11.92 -7.47 8.25
CA ALA A 327 -11.85 -8.52 9.25
C ALA A 327 -12.13 -8.02 10.68
N SER A 328 -13.06 -8.69 11.38
CA SER A 328 -13.55 -8.28 12.70
C SER A 328 -12.52 -8.41 13.82
N TYR A 329 -11.50 -9.26 13.64
CA TYR A 329 -10.41 -9.41 14.61
C TYR A 329 -9.43 -8.22 14.59
N ILE A 330 -9.47 -7.38 13.56
CA ILE A 330 -8.72 -6.12 13.51
C ILE A 330 -9.57 -5.04 14.18
N PRO A 331 -9.00 -4.28 15.15
CA PRO A 331 -9.69 -3.15 15.76
C PRO A 331 -10.28 -2.21 14.70
N GLU A 332 -11.48 -1.69 14.94
CA GLU A 332 -12.23 -0.92 13.94
C GLU A 332 -11.44 0.28 13.41
N ASN A 333 -10.76 1.00 14.31
CA ASN A 333 -9.90 2.15 13.97
C ASN A 333 -8.58 1.77 13.28
N GLN A 334 -8.33 0.48 13.05
CA GLN A 334 -7.15 -0.05 12.34
C GLN A 334 -7.54 -0.90 11.12
N ARG A 335 -8.83 -1.06 10.84
CA ARG A 335 -9.33 -1.91 9.77
C ARG A 335 -9.40 -1.13 8.48
N ASN A 336 -8.88 -1.69 7.38
CA ASN A 336 -8.87 -1.02 6.08
C ASN A 336 -10.26 -0.57 5.63
N GLY A 337 -11.27 -1.44 5.77
CA GLY A 337 -12.66 -1.16 5.41
C GLY A 337 -13.32 -0.01 6.17
N VAL A 338 -12.66 0.54 7.21
CA VAL A 338 -13.08 1.74 7.92
C VAL A 338 -12.12 2.89 7.63
N VAL A 339 -10.83 2.69 7.89
CA VAL A 339 -9.82 3.75 7.81
C VAL A 339 -9.65 4.24 6.38
N MET A 340 -9.58 3.34 5.40
CA MET A 340 -9.29 3.69 4.02
C MET A 340 -10.45 4.40 3.30
N GLN A 341 -11.64 4.49 3.90
CA GLN A 341 -12.70 5.38 3.40
C GLN A 341 -12.30 6.87 3.46
N GLY A 342 -11.30 7.20 4.28
CA GLY A 342 -10.74 8.55 4.35
C GLY A 342 -9.78 8.89 3.21
N VAL A 343 -9.63 8.04 2.17
CA VAL A 343 -8.84 8.37 0.99
C VAL A 343 -9.46 9.56 0.26
N VAL A 344 -8.64 10.55 -0.09
CA VAL A 344 -9.07 11.76 -0.78
C VAL A 344 -8.26 11.94 -2.05
N ASP A 345 -8.95 11.85 -3.18
CA ASP A 345 -8.41 12.22 -4.49
C ASP A 345 -9.26 13.34 -5.11
N PRO A 346 -8.71 14.57 -5.27
CA PRO A 346 -9.42 15.66 -5.93
C PRO A 346 -9.88 15.37 -7.37
N ALA A 347 -9.24 14.41 -8.05
CA ALA A 347 -9.61 13.99 -9.40
C ALA A 347 -10.67 12.87 -9.42
N ASP A 348 -10.97 12.26 -8.27
CA ASP A 348 -11.81 11.06 -8.16
C ASP A 348 -11.37 9.95 -9.14
N HIS A 349 -10.06 9.80 -9.33
CA HIS A 349 -9.47 8.89 -10.31
C HIS A 349 -8.48 7.93 -9.64
N PHE A 350 -9.02 7.17 -8.69
CA PHE A 350 -8.29 6.13 -7.96
C PHE A 350 -9.10 4.83 -7.85
N ALA A 351 -8.41 3.75 -7.51
CA ALA A 351 -9.00 2.47 -7.12
C ALA A 351 -8.21 1.85 -5.97
N PHE A 352 -8.85 1.01 -5.17
CA PHE A 352 -8.14 0.26 -4.13
C PHE A 352 -7.35 -0.90 -4.74
N GLU A 353 -6.05 -0.97 -4.44
CA GLU A 353 -5.23 -2.15 -4.76
C GLU A 353 -5.34 -3.17 -3.64
N VAL A 354 -5.73 -4.40 -3.95
CA VAL A 354 -5.72 -5.50 -2.97
C VAL A 354 -4.94 -6.68 -3.47
N HIS A 355 -4.37 -7.43 -2.53
CA HIS A 355 -3.65 -8.67 -2.80
C HIS A 355 -4.40 -9.85 -2.20
N GLN A 356 -4.32 -11.01 -2.86
CA GLN A 356 -4.95 -12.21 -2.37
C GLN A 356 -4.25 -13.48 -2.84
N TYR A 357 -3.62 -14.19 -1.90
CA TYR A 357 -3.13 -15.55 -2.10
C TYR A 357 -4.13 -16.58 -1.59
N LEU A 358 -3.92 -17.85 -1.94
CA LEU A 358 -4.93 -18.91 -1.78
C LEU A 358 -4.49 -20.03 -0.83
N ASP A 359 -3.29 -19.89 -0.26
CA ASP A 359 -2.73 -20.76 0.77
C ASP A 359 -3.38 -20.54 2.14
N ALA A 360 -3.10 -21.43 3.10
CA ALA A 360 -3.78 -21.46 4.40
C ALA A 360 -3.70 -20.16 5.20
N THR A 361 -2.64 -19.37 5.00
CA THR A 361 -2.41 -18.09 5.67
C THR A 361 -2.62 -16.88 4.76
N TYR A 362 -3.00 -17.09 3.49
CA TYR A 362 -3.12 -16.05 2.47
C TYR A 362 -1.82 -15.24 2.24
N ALA A 363 -0.66 -15.84 2.54
CA ALA A 363 0.64 -15.17 2.48
C ALA A 363 1.41 -15.47 1.18
N GLY A 364 0.94 -16.42 0.36
CA GLY A 364 1.61 -16.74 -0.90
C GLY A 364 2.94 -17.47 -0.73
N VAL A 365 3.12 -18.17 0.38
CA VAL A 365 4.39 -18.86 0.71
C VAL A 365 4.31 -20.39 0.54
N ASP A 366 3.10 -20.94 0.52
CA ASP A 366 2.86 -22.37 0.31
C ASP A 366 2.25 -22.62 -1.09
N PRO A 367 2.74 -23.60 -1.85
CA PRO A 367 2.14 -23.97 -3.14
C PRO A 367 0.75 -24.62 -3.02
N ALA A 368 0.31 -25.03 -1.84
CA ALA A 368 -1.01 -25.62 -1.63
C ALA A 368 -2.10 -24.56 -1.47
N CYS A 369 -3.30 -24.88 -1.97
CA CYS A 369 -4.47 -24.02 -1.86
C CYS A 369 -5.52 -24.65 -0.96
N GLN A 370 -6.23 -23.83 -0.19
CA GLN A 370 -7.17 -24.31 0.83
C GLN A 370 -8.32 -25.14 0.26
N SER A 371 -8.89 -24.71 -0.87
CA SER A 371 -9.97 -25.40 -1.57
C SER A 371 -10.08 -24.89 -3.01
N THR A 372 -10.88 -25.57 -3.83
CA THR A 372 -11.12 -25.16 -5.22
C THR A 372 -11.94 -23.86 -5.35
N THR A 373 -12.57 -23.41 -4.27
CA THR A 373 -13.48 -22.24 -4.26
C THR A 373 -12.98 -21.11 -3.35
N ILE A 374 -11.76 -21.20 -2.82
CA ILE A 374 -11.27 -20.25 -1.83
C ILE A 374 -11.17 -18.83 -2.40
N GLY A 375 -10.83 -18.69 -3.69
CA GLY A 375 -10.68 -17.41 -4.39
C GLY A 375 -11.92 -16.51 -4.30
N ALA A 376 -13.06 -16.98 -4.80
CA ALA A 376 -14.32 -16.23 -4.74
C ALA A 376 -14.80 -16.07 -3.28
N THR A 377 -14.63 -17.12 -2.46
CA THR A 377 -15.06 -17.11 -1.05
C THR A 377 -14.40 -15.97 -0.27
N VAL A 378 -13.10 -15.78 -0.47
CA VAL A 378 -12.32 -14.79 0.28
C VAL A 378 -12.46 -13.38 -0.29
N MET A 379 -12.70 -13.25 -1.60
CA MET A 379 -12.89 -11.96 -2.26
C MET A 379 -14.29 -11.37 -2.03
N ALA A 380 -15.32 -12.20 -1.87
CA ALA A 380 -16.72 -11.76 -1.82
C ALA A 380 -17.03 -10.66 -0.77
N PRO A 381 -16.53 -10.73 0.48
CA PRO A 381 -16.77 -9.66 1.46
C PRO A 381 -16.17 -8.31 1.02
N PHE A 382 -14.97 -8.32 0.46
CA PHE A 382 -14.34 -7.10 -0.07
C PHE A 382 -15.12 -6.55 -1.28
N THR A 383 -15.57 -7.40 -2.19
CA THR A 383 -16.41 -6.98 -3.33
C THR A 383 -17.72 -6.36 -2.88
N ALA A 384 -18.38 -6.92 -1.86
CA ALA A 384 -19.59 -6.34 -1.28
C ALA A 384 -19.31 -4.97 -0.67
N TRP A 385 -18.17 -4.81 0.01
CA TRP A 385 -17.73 -3.53 0.58
C TRP A 385 -17.50 -2.47 -0.51
N LEU A 386 -16.85 -2.83 -1.63
CA LEU A 386 -16.66 -1.92 -2.77
C LEU A 386 -17.98 -1.36 -3.29
N ARG A 387 -18.96 -2.25 -3.55
CA ARG A 387 -20.28 -1.84 -4.04
C ARG A 387 -21.03 -0.97 -3.04
N ALA A 388 -20.97 -1.33 -1.76
CA ALA A 388 -21.67 -0.59 -0.71
C ALA A 388 -21.17 0.86 -0.56
N HIS A 389 -19.90 1.11 -0.89
CA HIS A 389 -19.27 2.43 -0.74
C HIS A 389 -18.96 3.12 -2.08
N GLY A 390 -19.33 2.50 -3.22
CA GLY A 390 -19.14 3.09 -4.55
C GLY A 390 -17.70 3.09 -5.07
N TYR A 391 -16.82 2.24 -4.53
CA TYR A 391 -15.41 2.20 -4.92
C TYR A 391 -15.10 1.20 -6.04
N LYS A 392 -13.99 1.44 -6.74
CA LYS A 392 -13.35 0.47 -7.65
C LYS A 392 -12.14 -0.18 -7.00
N ALA A 393 -11.74 -1.33 -7.52
CA ALA A 393 -10.53 -2.02 -7.09
C ALA A 393 -9.74 -2.64 -8.24
N PHE A 394 -8.49 -2.97 -7.93
CA PHE A 394 -7.57 -3.72 -8.78
C PHE A 394 -6.96 -4.86 -7.95
N LEU A 395 -6.93 -6.08 -8.47
CA LEU A 395 -6.26 -7.21 -7.81
C LEU A 395 -4.77 -7.20 -8.21
N GLY A 396 -3.95 -6.49 -7.42
CA GLY A 396 -2.53 -6.22 -7.72
C GLY A 396 -1.67 -7.48 -7.69
N GLU A 397 -1.98 -8.40 -6.78
CA GLU A 397 -1.29 -9.68 -6.69
C GLU A 397 -2.24 -10.82 -6.31
N PHE A 398 -2.03 -11.94 -6.99
CA PHE A 398 -2.55 -13.25 -6.64
C PHE A 398 -1.68 -14.31 -7.30
N GLY A 399 -1.56 -15.47 -6.68
CA GLY A 399 -0.76 -16.57 -7.19
C GLY A 399 -1.19 -17.89 -6.57
N ALA A 400 -0.89 -18.99 -7.27
CA ALA A 400 -1.26 -20.32 -6.83
C ALA A 400 -0.24 -21.36 -7.31
N GLY A 401 -0.20 -22.52 -6.63
CA GLY A 401 0.51 -23.69 -7.12
C GLY A 401 -0.12 -24.30 -8.37
N ALA A 402 0.50 -25.39 -8.85
CA ALA A 402 0.14 -26.03 -10.11
C ALA A 402 -0.67 -27.33 -9.95
N ASP A 403 -1.03 -27.72 -8.72
CA ASP A 403 -1.91 -28.89 -8.53
C ASP A 403 -3.36 -28.58 -8.95
N SER A 404 -4.18 -29.63 -9.10
CA SER A 404 -5.55 -29.48 -9.59
C SER A 404 -6.45 -28.63 -8.68
N VAL A 405 -6.20 -28.64 -7.37
CA VAL A 405 -6.98 -27.82 -6.42
C VAL A 405 -6.62 -26.36 -6.61
N CYS A 406 -5.33 -26.06 -6.70
CA CYS A 406 -4.83 -24.70 -6.93
C CYS A 406 -5.21 -24.14 -8.30
N LEU A 407 -5.12 -24.93 -9.37
CA LEU A 407 -5.55 -24.45 -10.70
C LEU A 407 -7.05 -24.14 -10.74
N ALA A 408 -7.87 -24.94 -10.05
CA ALA A 408 -9.30 -24.63 -9.90
C ALA A 408 -9.53 -23.36 -9.05
N ALA A 409 -8.78 -23.19 -7.97
CA ALA A 409 -8.83 -22.00 -7.11
C ALA A 409 -8.37 -20.73 -7.84
N LEU A 410 -7.34 -20.84 -8.69
CA LEU A 410 -6.83 -19.78 -9.55
C LEU A 410 -7.90 -19.33 -10.54
N LEU A 411 -8.54 -20.28 -11.24
CA LEU A 411 -9.67 -19.97 -12.11
C LEU A 411 -10.84 -19.35 -11.35
N ASN A 412 -11.07 -19.80 -10.11
CA ASN A 412 -12.17 -19.31 -9.28
C ASN A 412 -11.97 -17.85 -8.84
N ILE A 413 -10.76 -17.42 -8.48
CA ILE A 413 -10.51 -15.99 -8.16
C ILE A 413 -10.58 -15.10 -9.41
N VAL A 414 -10.07 -15.57 -10.56
CA VAL A 414 -10.17 -14.82 -11.82
C VAL A 414 -11.63 -14.66 -12.25
N ALA A 415 -12.41 -15.75 -12.24
CA ALA A 415 -13.83 -15.71 -12.52
C ALA A 415 -14.57 -14.72 -11.60
N HIS A 416 -14.23 -14.71 -10.31
CA HIS A 416 -14.81 -13.75 -9.38
C HIS A 416 -14.52 -12.29 -9.78
N VAL A 417 -13.27 -11.95 -10.14
CA VAL A 417 -12.93 -10.59 -10.57
C VAL A 417 -13.68 -10.20 -11.86
N GLU A 418 -13.73 -11.11 -12.82
CA GLU A 418 -14.34 -10.92 -14.14
C GLU A 418 -15.87 -10.80 -14.06
N ASP A 419 -16.53 -11.65 -13.26
CA ASP A 419 -17.97 -11.61 -13.01
C ASP A 419 -18.42 -10.37 -12.22
N ASN A 420 -17.47 -9.66 -11.59
CA ASN A 420 -17.69 -8.45 -10.80
C ASN A 420 -16.99 -7.23 -11.43
N ALA A 421 -16.90 -7.19 -12.77
CA ALA A 421 -16.29 -6.10 -13.56
C ALA A 421 -16.94 -4.72 -13.36
N ASP A 422 -18.11 -4.65 -12.72
CA ASP A 422 -18.70 -3.38 -12.29
C ASP A 422 -17.87 -2.69 -11.20
N VAL A 423 -17.08 -3.42 -10.40
CA VAL A 423 -16.21 -2.84 -9.36
C VAL A 423 -14.72 -3.16 -9.52
N TYR A 424 -14.35 -4.12 -10.37
CA TYR A 424 -12.95 -4.43 -10.64
C TYR A 424 -12.46 -3.88 -11.98
N LEU A 425 -11.30 -3.22 -11.94
CA LEU A 425 -10.60 -2.71 -13.11
C LEU A 425 -9.74 -3.78 -13.80
N GLY A 426 -9.30 -4.79 -13.05
CA GLY A 426 -8.38 -5.80 -13.56
C GLY A 426 -7.60 -6.54 -12.48
N TRP A 427 -6.60 -7.29 -12.95
CA TRP A 427 -5.74 -8.13 -12.14
C TRP A 427 -4.33 -8.27 -12.73
N THR A 428 -3.33 -8.43 -11.87
CA THR A 428 -1.97 -8.84 -12.23
C THR A 428 -1.54 -10.06 -11.42
N TYR A 429 -1.22 -11.15 -12.12
CA TYR A 429 -0.75 -12.39 -11.49
C TYR A 429 0.67 -12.21 -10.92
N TRP A 430 0.96 -12.78 -9.76
CA TRP A 430 2.30 -12.81 -9.17
C TRP A 430 2.98 -14.18 -9.38
N ALA A 431 4.02 -14.31 -10.22
CA ALA A 431 4.69 -13.27 -10.99
C ALA A 431 5.43 -13.83 -12.23
N ALA A 432 5.92 -12.94 -13.08
CA ALA A 432 6.90 -13.15 -14.13
C ALA A 432 8.21 -12.40 -13.81
N GLY A 433 9.24 -12.55 -14.63
CA GLY A 433 10.58 -12.00 -14.39
C GLY A 433 11.68 -13.06 -14.54
N PRO A 434 12.87 -12.68 -15.02
CA PRO A 434 13.85 -13.67 -15.49
C PRO A 434 14.57 -14.46 -14.37
N TRP A 435 14.43 -14.07 -13.09
CA TRP A 435 15.22 -14.61 -11.98
C TRP A 435 14.42 -15.44 -10.96
N TRP A 436 13.35 -16.09 -11.40
CA TRP A 436 12.50 -16.91 -10.52
C TRP A 436 12.95 -18.35 -10.30
N ALA A 437 13.88 -18.87 -11.10
CA ALA A 437 14.30 -20.27 -11.06
C ALA A 437 13.08 -21.24 -11.02
N GLY A 438 12.95 -22.05 -9.96
CA GLY A 438 11.85 -23.00 -9.77
C GLY A 438 10.71 -22.49 -8.88
N TYR A 439 10.59 -21.17 -8.67
CA TYR A 439 9.56 -20.59 -7.82
C TYR A 439 8.16 -20.98 -8.30
N PHE A 440 7.32 -21.42 -7.37
CA PHE A 440 6.13 -22.20 -7.69
C PHE A 440 5.03 -21.41 -8.40
N THR A 441 4.99 -20.08 -8.22
CA THR A 441 4.04 -19.22 -8.94
C THR A 441 4.61 -18.67 -10.24
N SER A 442 5.90 -18.82 -10.55
CA SER A 442 6.50 -18.20 -11.74
C SER A 442 5.73 -18.51 -13.03
N LEU A 443 5.36 -17.47 -13.80
CA LEU A 443 4.73 -17.58 -15.12
C LEU A 443 5.72 -17.52 -16.29
N GLU A 444 7.01 -17.27 -16.05
CA GLU A 444 7.99 -17.31 -17.13
C GLU A 444 7.96 -18.68 -17.82
N PRO A 445 7.82 -18.74 -19.16
CA PRO A 445 7.86 -19.99 -19.87
C PRO A 445 9.23 -20.65 -19.70
N ASP A 446 9.24 -21.99 -19.68
CA ASP A 446 10.49 -22.75 -19.63
C ASP A 446 10.64 -23.66 -20.87
N ALA A 447 11.65 -24.55 -20.85
CA ALA A 447 11.88 -25.46 -21.97
C ALA A 447 10.69 -26.42 -22.25
N GLY A 448 9.81 -26.61 -21.28
CA GLY A 448 8.55 -27.34 -21.39
C GLY A 448 7.38 -26.51 -21.95
N GLY A 449 7.58 -25.22 -22.18
CA GLY A 449 6.57 -24.28 -22.68
C GLY A 449 5.83 -23.57 -21.55
N ASP A 450 4.53 -23.40 -21.75
CA ASP A 450 3.66 -22.65 -20.85
C ASP A 450 3.56 -23.33 -19.48
N LYS A 451 3.65 -22.52 -18.43
CA LYS A 451 3.40 -22.99 -17.06
C LYS A 451 1.94 -23.44 -16.91
N PRO A 452 1.63 -24.43 -16.05
CA PRO A 452 0.26 -24.88 -15.82
C PRO A 452 -0.71 -23.74 -15.49
N GLN A 453 -0.25 -22.77 -14.70
CA GLN A 453 -1.01 -21.56 -14.37
C GLN A 453 -1.29 -20.69 -15.60
N MET A 454 -0.32 -20.53 -16.51
CA MET A 454 -0.54 -19.79 -17.76
C MET A 454 -1.60 -20.48 -18.63
N ASN A 455 -1.56 -21.80 -18.76
CA ASN A 455 -2.58 -22.54 -19.50
C ASN A 455 -3.98 -22.35 -18.90
N ALA A 456 -4.08 -22.18 -17.57
CA ALA A 456 -5.34 -21.88 -16.90
C ALA A 456 -5.81 -20.43 -17.13
N LEU A 457 -4.89 -19.48 -17.20
CA LEU A 457 -5.20 -18.06 -17.38
C LEU A 457 -5.51 -17.67 -18.83
N GLU A 458 -4.89 -18.33 -19.81
CA GLU A 458 -4.99 -17.98 -21.24
C GLU A 458 -6.43 -17.86 -21.77
N PRO A 459 -7.41 -18.70 -21.37
CA PRO A 459 -8.81 -18.53 -21.80
C PRO A 459 -9.49 -17.22 -21.34
N TRP A 460 -8.90 -16.51 -20.38
CA TRP A 460 -9.39 -15.22 -19.87
C TRP A 460 -8.74 -14.03 -20.58
N LEU A 461 -7.77 -14.28 -21.44
CA LEU A 461 -7.07 -13.26 -22.22
C LEU A 461 -7.74 -13.09 -23.60
N PRO A 462 -7.68 -11.88 -24.20
CA PRO A 462 -8.38 -11.52 -25.43
C PRO A 462 -7.88 -12.22 -26.71
#